data_AF-A0AAD4THM1-F1
#
_entry.id   AF-A0AAD4THM1-F1
#
_cell.length_a   1.000
_cell.length_b   1.000
_cell.length_c   1.000
_cell.angle_alpha   90.00
_cell.angle_beta   90.00
_cell.angle_gamma   90.00
#
_symmetry.space_group_name_H-M   'P 1'
#
loop_
_entity.id
_entity.type
_entity.pdbx_description
1 polymer ?
#
loop_
_entity_poly.entity_id
_entity_poly.type
_entity_poly.pdbx_seq_one_letter_code
_entity_poly.pdbx_strand_id
1 'polypeptide(L)'
;MGLKSMVLESWENLRVTRFAFTTFTNAWKALDALGIGDTLREQHILLQGLVATFTISGIPTSHIFCSKVVSIEEHGYAKLIQLADGSVVKTKLK
;
A
#
# COMPACT_ATOMS: atom_id res chain seq x y z
N MET A 1 -4.51 -9.73 29.74
CA MET A 1 -5.44 -8.78 30.41
C MET A 1 -5.74 -7.66 29.41
N GLY A 2 -7.00 -7.53 28.97
CA GLY A 2 -7.38 -6.63 27.88
C GLY A 2 -7.71 -5.21 28.35
N LEU A 3 -7.69 -4.25 27.42
CA LEU A 3 -8.17 -2.88 27.64
C LEU A 3 -9.68 -2.80 27.40
N LYS A 4 -10.40 -2.08 28.25
CA LYS A 4 -11.83 -1.78 28.03
C LYS A 4 -11.95 -0.80 26.86
N SER A 5 -12.66 -1.20 25.81
CA SER A 5 -12.94 -0.37 24.63
C SER A 5 -14.44 -0.14 24.47
N MET A 6 -14.82 1.05 23.99
CA MET A 6 -16.20 1.40 23.63
C MET A 6 -16.19 1.98 22.21
N VAL A 7 -16.99 1.40 21.32
CA VAL A 7 -17.14 1.85 19.94
C VAL A 7 -18.42 2.67 19.83
N LEU A 8 -18.31 3.89 19.31
CA LEU A 8 -19.45 4.76 19.04
C LEU A 8 -19.57 4.91 17.52
N GLU A 9 -20.69 4.48 16.95
CA GLU A 9 -21.05 4.80 15.57
C GLU A 9 -22.19 5.81 15.52
N SER A 10 -22.16 6.70 14.52
CA SER A 10 -23.19 7.74 14.36
C SER A 10 -24.35 7.32 13.47
N TRP A 11 -24.25 6.18 12.79
CA TRP A 11 -25.26 5.66 11.87
C TRP A 11 -26.04 4.53 12.52
N GLU A 12 -27.33 4.42 12.19
CA GLU A 12 -28.18 3.33 12.71
C GLU A 12 -27.85 1.97 12.09
N ASN A 13 -27.17 1.96 10.95
CA ASN A 13 -26.83 0.76 10.20
C ASN A 13 -25.41 0.83 9.65
N LEU A 14 -24.76 -0.33 9.55
CA LEU A 14 -23.47 -0.47 8.91
C LEU A 14 -23.55 0.00 7.45
N ARG A 15 -22.65 0.92 7.06
CA ARG A 15 -22.53 1.32 5.65
C ARG A 15 -22.00 0.14 4.82
N VAL A 16 -22.89 -0.42 4.00
CA VAL A 16 -22.57 -1.48 3.02
C VAL A 16 -22.51 -0.94 1.58
N THR A 17 -22.32 0.37 1.41
CA THR A 17 -22.22 0.97 0.07
C THR A 17 -20.99 0.43 -0.67
N ARG A 18 -21.18 0.02 -1.92
CA ARG A 18 -20.12 -0.53 -2.77
C ARG A 18 -19.14 0.57 -3.21
N PHE A 19 -18.13 0.83 -2.40
CA PHE A 19 -16.95 1.60 -2.79
C PHE A 19 -15.75 0.67 -2.88
N ALA A 20 -14.92 0.86 -3.91
CA ALA A 20 -13.61 0.24 -3.94
C ALA A 20 -12.73 0.88 -2.85
N PHE A 21 -12.06 0.04 -2.08
CA PHE A 21 -11.05 0.47 -1.11
C PHE A 21 -9.69 -0.06 -1.56
N THR A 22 -8.67 0.79 -1.52
CA THR A 22 -7.29 0.43 -1.90
C THR A 22 -6.45 0.36 -0.63
N THR A 23 -5.64 -0.71 -0.51
CA THR A 23 -4.83 -0.96 0.68
C THR A 23 -3.37 -1.22 0.28
N PHE A 24 -2.43 -0.62 1.00
CA PHE A 24 -1.00 -0.89 0.85
C PHE A 24 -0.60 -2.17 1.60
N THR A 25 0.60 -2.70 1.31
CA THR A 25 1.13 -3.94 1.88
C THR A 25 1.07 -4.02 3.41
N ASN A 26 1.24 -2.89 4.12
CA ASN A 26 1.16 -2.87 5.58
C ASN A 26 -0.28 -3.03 6.09
N ALA A 27 -1.27 -2.48 5.39
CA ALA A 27 -2.67 -2.69 5.72
C ALA A 27 -3.06 -4.16 5.48
N TRP A 28 -2.59 -4.78 4.40
CA TRP A 28 -2.76 -6.21 4.17
C TRP A 28 -2.22 -7.08 5.32
N LYS A 29 -1.01 -6.78 5.84
CA LYS A 29 -0.47 -7.49 7.02
C LYS A 29 -1.36 -7.33 8.26
N ALA A 30 -1.96 -6.16 8.46
CA ALA A 30 -2.89 -5.95 9.57
C ALA A 30 -4.17 -6.78 9.39
N LEU A 31 -4.70 -6.85 8.16
CA LEU A 31 -5.85 -7.69 7.83
C LEU A 31 -5.55 -9.19 7.99
N ASP A 32 -4.33 -9.62 7.68
CA ASP A 32 -3.85 -10.98 7.92
C ASP A 32 -3.83 -11.30 9.43
N ALA A 33 -3.35 -10.37 10.25
CA ALA A 33 -3.38 -10.51 11.72
C ALA A 33 -4.80 -10.56 12.29
N LEU A 34 -5.79 -10.01 11.57
CA LEU A 34 -7.22 -10.09 11.90
C LEU A 34 -7.89 -11.36 11.31
N GLY A 35 -7.18 -12.17 10.52
CA GLY A 35 -7.70 -13.40 9.93
C GLY A 35 -8.67 -13.21 8.75
N ILE A 36 -8.77 -11.99 8.20
CA ILE A 36 -9.68 -11.66 7.08
C ILE A 36 -8.95 -11.39 5.77
N GLY A 37 -7.61 -11.42 5.79
CA GLY A 37 -6.79 -11.10 4.62
C GLY A 37 -7.04 -12.02 3.43
N ASP A 38 -7.21 -13.32 3.66
CA ASP A 38 -7.40 -14.29 2.57
C ASP A 38 -8.75 -14.10 1.88
N THR A 39 -9.85 -13.98 2.64
CA THR A 39 -11.20 -13.72 2.10
C THR A 39 -11.24 -12.43 1.27
N LEU A 40 -10.52 -11.39 1.70
CA LEU A 40 -10.47 -10.13 0.98
C LEU A 40 -9.59 -10.20 -0.28
N ARG A 41 -8.54 -11.03 -0.29
CA ARG A 41 -7.67 -11.19 -1.47
C ARG A 41 -8.35 -11.92 -2.62
N GLU A 42 -9.27 -12.84 -2.35
CA GLU A 42 -10.06 -13.53 -3.39
C GLU A 42 -10.81 -12.55 -4.30
N GLN A 43 -11.17 -11.37 -3.76
CA GLN A 43 -11.97 -10.36 -4.45
C GLN A 43 -11.14 -9.12 -4.85
N HIS A 44 -9.84 -9.09 -4.53
CA HIS A 44 -9.00 -7.91 -4.73
C HIS A 44 -8.11 -8.04 -5.97
N ILE A 45 -7.98 -6.93 -6.71
CA ILE A 45 -7.07 -6.82 -7.85
C ILE A 45 -5.77 -6.17 -7.38
N LEU A 46 -4.64 -6.87 -7.54
CA LEU A 46 -3.33 -6.30 -7.22
C LEU A 46 -2.97 -5.17 -8.20
N LEU A 47 -2.89 -3.95 -7.69
CA LEU A 47 -2.36 -2.81 -8.43
C LEU A 47 -0.83 -2.88 -8.45
N GLN A 48 -0.23 -2.76 -9.64
CA GLN A 48 1.24 -2.73 -9.79
C GLN A 48 1.84 -1.36 -9.46
N GLY A 49 1.07 -0.30 -9.70
CA GLY A 49 1.48 1.06 -9.41
C GLY A 49 0.39 2.08 -9.66
N LEU A 50 0.66 3.33 -9.26
CA LEU A 50 -0.20 4.48 -9.51
C LEU A 50 0.59 5.50 -10.34
N VAL A 51 -0.05 5.99 -11.41
CA VAL A 51 0.46 7.11 -12.19
C VAL A 51 -0.41 8.32 -11.88
N ALA A 52 0.19 9.35 -11.29
CA ALA A 52 -0.48 10.62 -11.08
C ALA A 52 -0.22 11.52 -12.29
N THR A 53 -1.30 11.98 -12.92
CA THR A 53 -1.26 12.89 -14.07
C THR A 53 -1.79 14.24 -13.65
N PHE A 54 -1.08 15.31 -13.98
CA PHE A 54 -1.56 16.66 -13.71
C PHE A 54 -2.70 17.02 -14.66
N THR A 55 -3.82 17.50 -14.12
CA THR A 55 -5.04 17.75 -14.90
C THR A 55 -4.89 18.86 -15.93
N ILE A 56 -3.98 19.81 -15.72
CA ILE A 56 -3.79 20.94 -16.63
C ILE A 56 -2.93 20.55 -17.84
N SER A 57 -1.87 19.77 -17.64
CA SER A 57 -0.93 19.42 -18.73
C SER A 57 -1.19 18.05 -19.34
N GLY A 58 -1.91 17.15 -18.64
CA GLY A 58 -2.08 15.76 -19.05
C GLY A 58 -0.79 14.94 -18.97
N ILE A 59 0.27 15.49 -18.38
CA ILE A 59 1.58 14.83 -18.30
C ILE A 59 1.67 14.05 -16.98
N PRO A 60 2.15 12.79 -17.01
CA PRO A 60 2.49 12.05 -15.80
C PRO A 60 3.53 12.81 -14.97
N THR A 61 3.19 13.13 -13.73
CA THR A 61 4.10 13.87 -12.83
C THR A 61 4.73 12.96 -11.78
N SER A 62 4.14 11.81 -11.48
CA SER A 62 4.67 10.89 -10.48
C SER A 62 4.25 9.45 -10.74
N HIS A 63 5.17 8.54 -10.44
CA HIS A 63 4.94 7.10 -10.45
C HIS A 63 5.15 6.57 -9.04
N ILE A 64 4.15 5.86 -8.53
CA ILE A 64 4.25 5.12 -7.27
C ILE A 64 4.29 3.64 -7.63
N PHE A 65 5.37 2.97 -7.26
CA PHE A 65 5.51 1.52 -7.40
C PHE A 65 4.98 0.83 -6.15
N CYS A 66 4.18 -0.22 -6.30
CA CYS A 66 3.60 -0.96 -5.17
C CYS A 66 4.45 -2.15 -4.71
N SER A 67 5.70 -2.23 -5.15
CA SER A 67 6.59 -3.37 -4.88
C SER A 67 7.26 -3.31 -3.51
N LYS A 68 7.35 -4.49 -2.87
CA LYS A 68 8.00 -4.65 -1.57
C LYS A 68 9.52 -4.50 -1.71
N VAL A 69 10.16 -3.76 -0.80
CA VAL A 69 11.63 -3.74 -0.68
C VAL A 69 12.12 -5.09 -0.16
N VAL A 70 13.06 -5.69 -0.88
CA VAL A 70 13.67 -6.99 -0.55
C VAL A 70 15.02 -6.81 0.12
N SER A 71 15.88 -5.96 -0.45
CA SER A 71 17.18 -5.64 0.13
C SER A 71 17.53 -4.17 -0.07
N ILE A 72 18.41 -3.67 0.80
CA ILE A 72 19.01 -2.34 0.68
C ILE A 72 20.51 -2.53 0.82
N GLU A 73 21.25 -2.15 -0.22
CA GLU A 73 22.70 -2.27 -0.30
C GLU A 73 23.34 -0.89 -0.39
N GLU A 74 24.51 -0.74 0.23
CA GLU A 74 25.26 0.52 0.20
C GLU A 74 26.30 0.50 -0.90
N HIS A 75 26.34 1.55 -1.70
CA HIS A 75 27.22 1.66 -2.87
C HIS A 75 27.83 3.06 -2.93
N GLY A 76 28.82 3.31 -2.05
CA GLY A 76 29.43 4.63 -1.87
C GLY A 76 28.40 5.64 -1.34
N TYR A 77 28.20 6.75 -2.05
CA TYR A 77 27.24 7.82 -1.69
C TYR A 77 25.78 7.52 -2.07
N ALA A 78 25.48 6.29 -2.50
CA ALA A 78 24.15 5.90 -2.92
C ALA A 78 23.72 4.59 -2.25
N LYS A 79 22.41 4.40 -2.11
CA LYS A 79 21.81 3.12 -1.73
C LYS A 79 21.12 2.51 -2.95
N LEU A 80 21.33 1.21 -3.15
CA LEU A 80 20.61 0.38 -4.11
C LEU A 80 19.50 -0.36 -3.38
N ILE A 81 18.28 -0.25 -3.87
CA ILE A 81 17.10 -0.85 -3.29
C ILE A 81 16.59 -1.90 -4.29
N GLN A 82 16.63 -3.16 -3.89
CA GLN A 82 16.08 -4.27 -4.67
C GLN A 82 14.59 -4.41 -4.32
N LEU A 83 13.74 -4.45 -5.33
CA LEU A 83 12.30 -4.62 -5.18
C LEU A 83 11.88 -6.05 -5.54
N ALA A 84 10.76 -6.50 -4.99
CA ALA A 84 10.25 -7.86 -5.18
C ALA A 84 9.80 -8.17 -6.61
N ASP A 85 9.61 -7.15 -7.44
CA ASP A 85 9.32 -7.28 -8.88
C ASP A 85 10.59 -7.43 -9.74
N GLY A 86 11.78 -7.47 -9.11
CA GLY A 86 13.07 -7.54 -9.79
C GLY A 86 13.66 -6.20 -10.20
N SER A 87 12.94 -5.09 -9.96
CA SER A 87 13.43 -3.75 -10.27
C SER A 87 14.47 -3.28 -9.24
N VAL A 88 15.41 -2.44 -9.67
CA VAL A 88 16.43 -1.84 -8.80
C VAL A 88 16.28 -0.32 -8.80
N VAL A 89 16.14 0.27 -7.61
CA VAL A 89 16.10 1.73 -7.43
C VAL A 89 17.41 2.20 -6.81
N LYS A 90 18.06 3.17 -7.45
CA LYS A 90 19.24 3.84 -6.91
C LYS A 90 18.85 5.21 -6.34
N THR A 91 19.21 5.46 -5.10
CA THR A 91 18.97 6.76 -4.45
C THR A 91 20.26 7.35 -3.89
N LYS A 92 20.42 8.68 -3.97
CA LYS A 92 21.52 9.41 -3.32
C LYS A 92 21.08 9.79 -1.92
N LEU A 93 21.94 9.56 -0.93
CA LEU A 93 21.69 10.09 0.41
C LEU A 93 21.99 11.60 0.38
N LYS A 94 21.06 12.42 0.87
CA LYS A 94 21.24 13.88 1.00
C LYS A 94 21.67 14.22 2.41
#